data_AF-A0A7J5TE63-F1
#
_entry.id   AF-A0A7J5TE63-F1
#
_cell.length_a   1.000
_cell.length_b   1.000
_cell.length_c   1.000
_cell.angle_alpha   90.00
_cell.angle_beta   90.00
_cell.angle_gamma   90.00
#
_symmetry.space_group_name_H-M   'P 1'
#
loop_
_entity.id
_entity.type
_entity.pdbx_description
1 polymer ?
#
loop_
_entity_poly.entity_id
_entity_poly.type
_entity_poly.pdbx_seq_one_letter_code
_entity_poly.pdbx_strand_id
1 'polypeptide(L)' 'TEDDRPQVKKDVDYEGGMGVSIGRLREDSIFDWKFVGLAHNTLRGAAGGALESAEMLKALGYITKK' A
#
# COMPACT_ATOMS: atom_id res chain seq x y z
N THR A 1 10.93 14.41 -2.64
CA THR A 1 10.92 13.08 -3.27
C THR A 1 11.83 13.13 -4.46
N GLU A 2 12.71 12.14 -4.61
CA GLU A 2 13.59 12.03 -5.79
C GLU A 2 12.76 11.55 -6.99
N ASP A 3 13.12 11.97 -8.21
CA ASP A 3 12.35 11.67 -9.44
C ASP A 3 12.30 10.17 -9.78
N ASP A 4 13.24 9.37 -9.27
CA ASP A 4 13.37 7.95 -9.55
C ASP A 4 12.65 7.03 -8.54
N ARG A 5 11.84 7.61 -7.64
CA ARG A 5 11.10 6.89 -6.60
C ARG A 5 9.69 6.51 -7.07
N PRO A 6 9.13 5.37 -6.60
CA PRO A 6 9.65 4.47 -5.58
C PRO A 6 10.67 3.43 -6.12
N GLN A 7 11.54 2.96 -5.23
CA GLN A 7 12.49 1.86 -5.42
C GLN A 7 12.28 0.79 -4.35
N VAL A 8 12.17 -0.48 -4.74
CA VAL A 8 11.84 -1.61 -3.84
C VAL A 8 12.69 -1.60 -2.56
N LYS A 9 14.02 -1.56 -2.67
CA LYS A 9 14.91 -1.61 -1.50
C LYS A 9 14.82 -0.41 -0.57
N LYS A 10 14.35 0.74 -1.04
CA LYS A 10 14.32 1.99 -0.27
C LYS A 10 12.94 2.27 0.33
N ASP A 11 11.89 1.76 -0.30
CA ASP A 11 10.51 2.22 -0.06
C ASP A 11 9.54 1.11 0.36
N VAL A 12 9.92 -0.17 0.27
CA VAL A 12 8.99 -1.28 0.56
C VAL A 12 8.50 -1.28 2.02
N ASP A 13 9.31 -0.76 2.95
CA ASP A 13 9.00 -0.67 4.37
C ASP A 13 8.36 0.67 4.78
N TYR A 14 7.91 1.50 3.82
CA TYR A 14 7.19 2.74 4.12
C TYR A 14 5.98 2.48 5.02
N GLU A 15 5.84 3.26 6.10
CA GLU A 15 4.85 3.03 7.18
C GLU A 15 4.90 1.60 7.74
N GLY A 16 6.12 1.07 7.94
CA GLY A 16 6.32 -0.30 8.41
C GLY A 16 5.79 -1.37 7.44
N GLY A 17 5.75 -1.08 6.14
CA GLY A 17 5.26 -1.97 5.08
C GLY A 17 3.74 -2.01 4.93
N MET A 18 3.00 -1.15 5.66
CA MET A 18 1.55 -0.97 5.51
C MET A 18 1.18 0.18 4.57
N GLY A 19 2.14 1.07 4.28
CA GLY A 19 1.96 2.17 3.34
C GLY A 19 2.06 1.73 1.88
N VAL A 20 1.51 2.56 0.99
CA VAL A 20 1.68 2.45 -0.46
C VAL A 20 2.39 3.69 -0.95
N SER A 21 3.50 3.49 -1.68
CA SER A 21 4.28 4.57 -2.26
C SER A 21 3.88 4.77 -3.71
N ILE A 22 3.56 6.01 -4.09
CA ILE A 22 3.24 6.41 -5.47
C ILE A 22 4.28 7.42 -5.92
N GLY A 23 4.78 7.25 -7.14
CA GLY A 23 5.74 8.18 -7.74
C GLY A 23 5.68 8.20 -9.26
N ARG A 24 6.47 9.10 -9.86
CA ARG A 24 6.57 9.27 -11.31
C ARG A 24 5.22 9.55 -11.98
N LEU A 25 4.30 10.21 -11.27
CA LEU A 25 3.01 10.62 -11.81
C LEU A 25 3.23 11.63 -12.93
N ARG A 26 2.72 11.33 -14.12
CA ARG A 26 2.83 12.17 -15.32
C ARG A 26 1.75 11.80 -16.32
N GLU A 27 1.47 12.72 -17.25
CA GLU A 27 0.58 12.45 -18.38
C GLU A 27 1.08 11.24 -19.18
N ASP A 28 0.14 10.47 -19.71
CA ASP A 28 0.42 9.36 -20.60
C ASP A 28 0.04 9.69 -22.05
N SER A 29 0.62 8.97 -23.00
CA SER A 29 0.35 9.16 -24.42
C SER A 29 -0.84 8.33 -24.92
N ILE A 30 -1.29 7.33 -24.14
CA ILE A 30 -2.40 6.42 -24.46
C ILE A 30 -3.56 6.66 -23.50
N PHE A 31 -3.27 6.82 -22.22
CA PHE A 31 -4.24 7.11 -21.16
C PHE A 31 -4.06 8.55 -20.62
N ASP A 32 -4.85 8.94 -19.62
CA ASP A 32 -4.73 10.27 -19.02
C ASP A 32 -3.46 10.42 -18.18
N TRP A 33 -3.13 9.40 -17.38
CA TRP A 33 -2.01 9.43 -16.44
C TRP A 33 -1.30 8.08 -16.35
N LYS A 34 0.01 8.12 -16.08
CA LYS A 34 0.80 6.96 -15.67
C LYS A 34 1.63 7.28 -14.43
N PHE A 35 1.84 6.27 -13.61
CA PHE A 35 2.63 6.35 -12.38
C PHE A 35 3.27 4.99 -12.07
N VAL A 36 4.11 4.95 -11.03
CA VAL A 36 4.63 3.72 -10.43
C VAL A 36 4.10 3.60 -9.01
N GLY A 37 3.47 2.47 -8.70
CA GLY A 37 3.02 2.11 -7.36
C GLY A 37 3.89 1.00 -6.77
N LEU A 38 4.22 1.12 -5.49
CA LEU A 38 4.91 0.09 -4.72
C LEU A 38 4.17 -0.17 -3.41
N ALA A 39 3.93 -1.44 -3.11
CA ALA A 39 3.39 -1.91 -1.84
C ALA A 39 4.15 -3.16 -1.40
N HIS A 40 4.28 -3.35 -0.08
CA HIS A 40 4.85 -4.58 0.47
C HIS A 40 3.87 -5.75 0.28
N ASN A 41 4.25 -6.78 -0.47
CA ASN A 41 3.33 -7.84 -0.86
C ASN A 41 2.95 -8.80 0.30
N THR A 42 3.84 -9.07 1.26
CA THR A 42 3.53 -9.94 2.42
C THR A 42 2.91 -9.19 3.60
N LEU A 43 3.19 -7.89 3.77
CA LEU A 43 2.56 -7.04 4.78
C LEU A 43 1.27 -6.46 4.23
N ARG A 44 1.29 -5.26 3.62
CA ARG A 44 0.08 -4.63 3.07
C ARG A 44 -0.71 -5.55 2.14
N GLY A 45 -0.03 -6.29 1.28
CA GLY A 45 -0.66 -7.17 0.28
C GLY A 45 -1.17 -8.52 0.81
N ALA A 46 -0.84 -8.91 2.05
CA ALA A 46 -1.24 -10.20 2.59
C ALA A 46 -1.53 -10.14 4.11
N ALA A 47 -0.57 -10.50 4.95
CA ALA A 47 -0.82 -10.71 6.38
C ALA A 47 -1.22 -9.42 7.11
N GLY A 48 -0.58 -8.30 6.78
CA GLY A 48 -0.90 -6.99 7.35
C GLY A 48 -2.29 -6.51 6.91
N GLY A 49 -2.63 -6.66 5.63
CA GLY A 49 -3.97 -6.33 5.12
C GLY A 49 -5.08 -7.22 5.71
N ALA A 50 -4.79 -8.50 5.96
CA ALA A 50 -5.71 -9.39 6.65
C ALA A 50 -5.93 -8.99 8.12
N LEU A 51 -4.88 -8.54 8.81
CA LEU A 51 -4.98 -8.00 10.17
C LEU A 51 -5.81 -6.71 10.19
N GLU A 52 -5.51 -5.75 9.31
CA GLU A 52 -6.28 -4.49 9.18
C GLU A 52 -7.77 -4.77 8.92
N SER A 53 -8.08 -5.76 8.07
CA SER A 53 -9.45 -6.21 7.84
C SER A 53 -10.11 -6.79 9.10
N ALA A 54 -9.39 -7.59 9.89
CA ALA A 54 -9.90 -8.14 11.14
C ALA A 54 -10.13 -7.07 12.21
N GLU A 55 -9.24 -6.08 12.30
CA GLU A 55 -9.39 -4.91 13.17
C GLU A 55 -10.62 -4.09 12.78
N MET A 56 -10.84 -3.86 11.48
CA MET A 56 -12.05 -3.19 10.98
C MET A 56 -13.32 -3.97 11.34
N LEU A 57 -13.34 -5.28 11.09
CA LEU A 57 -14.48 -6.14 11.44
C LEU A 57 -14.78 -6.11 12.94
N LYS A 58 -13.74 -6.04 13.78
CA LYS A 58 -13.90 -5.87 15.23
C LYS A 58 -14.50 -4.51 15.57
N ALA A 59 -13.99 -3.43 14.99
CA ALA A 59 -14.46 -2.06 15.22
C ALA A 59 -15.92 -1.86 14.78
N LEU A 60 -16.34 -2.51 13.69
CA LEU A 60 -17.72 -2.49 13.19
C LEU A 60 -18.66 -3.44 13.94
N GLY A 61 -18.15 -4.23 14.90
CA GLY A 61 -18.96 -5.14 15.70
C GLY A 61 -19.30 -6.48 15.02
N TYR A 62 -18.70 -6.80 13.88
CA TYR A 62 -18.89 -8.10 13.20
C TYR A 62 -18.14 -9.24 13.88
N ILE A 63 -17.05 -8.94 14.60
CA ILE A 63 -16.31 -9.91 15.43
C ILE A 63 -16.45 -9.52 16.91
N THR A 64 -17.07 -10.36 17.70
CA THR A 64 -17.17 -10.18 19.16
C THR A 64 -16.29 -11.18 19.89
N LYS A 65 -15.94 -10.84 21.15
CA LYS A 65 -15.33 -11.84 22.03
C LYS A 65 -16.35 -12.98 22.20
N LYS A 66 -15.86 -14.22 22.23
CA LYS A 66 -16.68 -15.37 22.66
C LYS A 66 -17.05 -15.26 24.12
#